data_AF-A0A3P6G6N3-F1
#
_entry.id   AF-A0A3P6G6N3-F1
#
_cell.length_a   1.000
_cell.length_b   1.000
_cell.length_c   1.000
_cell.angle_alpha   90.00
_cell.angle_beta   90.00
_cell.angle_gamma   90.00
#
_symmetry.space_group_name_H-M   'P 1'
#
loop_
_entity.id
_entity.type
_entity.pdbx_description
1 polymer ?
#
loop_
_entity_poly.entity_id
_entity_poly.type
_entity_poly.pdbx_seq_one_letter_code
_entity_poly.pdbx_strand_id
1 'polypeptide(L)'
;MPHQTLIVLKSWRGPKDPSSGKFTYGVEHDMCSWYNKCGANGLCSRDTSPNGKCIEWFEARDKEAWDLNDYTGGCVRKTSLSCSGDGPITR
;
A
#
# COMPACT_ATOMS: atom_id res chain seq x y z
N MET A 1 9.68 4.48 16.13
CA MET A 1 9.66 3.74 14.85
C MET A 1 9.31 4.76 13.76
N PRO A 2 10.23 5.18 12.87
CA PRO A 2 9.93 6.24 11.92
C PRO A 2 9.06 5.66 10.79
N HIS A 3 7.81 6.10 10.71
CA HIS A 3 6.95 5.80 9.57
C HIS A 3 7.65 6.34 8.31
N GLN A 4 7.81 5.46 7.30
CA GLN A 4 8.44 5.79 6.02
C GLN A 4 7.78 7.05 5.44
N THR A 5 8.49 8.16 5.55
CA THR A 5 8.04 9.46 5.07
C THR A 5 8.62 9.62 3.68
N LEU A 6 7.80 9.47 2.64
CA LEU A 6 8.19 9.80 1.28
C LEU A 6 8.32 11.32 1.18
N ILE A 7 9.55 11.80 1.08
CA ILE A 7 9.86 13.21 0.88
C ILE A 7 9.73 13.49 -0.62
N VAL A 8 8.76 14.31 -0.99
CA VAL A 8 8.51 14.71 -2.37
C VAL A 8 9.13 16.09 -2.61
N LEU A 9 9.93 16.21 -3.66
CA LEU A 9 10.44 17.50 -4.11
C LEU A 9 9.28 18.34 -4.66
N LYS A 10 8.95 19.44 -4.00
CA LYS A 10 7.87 20.35 -4.43
C LYS A 10 8.39 21.49 -5.28
N SER A 11 9.58 21.99 -4.98
CA SER A 11 10.22 23.05 -5.75
C SER A 11 11.74 22.92 -5.71
N TRP A 12 12.36 23.05 -6.87
CA TRP A 12 13.80 23.13 -7.03
C TRP A 12 14.21 24.56 -7.39
N ARG A 13 15.31 25.05 -6.84
CA ARG A 13 15.88 26.35 -7.23
C ARG A 13 17.31 26.16 -7.68
N GLY A 14 17.49 26.12 -9.00
CA GLY A 14 18.82 26.10 -9.60
C GLY A 14 19.51 27.48 -9.49
N PRO A 15 20.85 27.54 -9.62
CA PRO A 15 21.59 28.81 -9.62
C PRO A 15 21.17 29.79 -10.74
N LYS A 16 20.50 29.29 -11.80
CA LYS A 16 20.04 30.06 -12.95
C LYS A 16 18.51 30.01 -13.15
N ASP A 17 17.77 29.47 -12.19
CA ASP A 17 16.31 29.31 -12.33
C ASP A 17 15.58 30.62 -11.96
N PRO A 18 14.85 31.26 -12.89
CA PRO A 18 14.14 32.52 -12.66
C PRO A 18 12.79 32.33 -11.95
N SER A 19 12.35 31.10 -11.65
CA SER A 19 11.08 30.84 -10.99
C SER A 19 11.00 31.46 -9.58
N SER A 20 9.82 31.96 -9.21
CA SER A 20 9.56 32.49 -7.87
C SER A 20 9.32 31.35 -6.86
N GLY A 21 10.25 31.14 -5.94
CA GLY A 21 10.14 30.10 -4.90
C GLY A 21 11.45 29.82 -4.17
N LYS A 22 11.43 29.03 -3.09
CA LYS A 22 12.62 28.46 -2.45
C LYS A 22 12.62 26.95 -2.68
N PHE A 23 13.80 26.32 -2.55
CA PHE A 23 13.87 24.87 -2.47
C PHE A 23 12.94 24.39 -1.35
N THR A 24 11.93 23.58 -1.70
CA THR A 24 10.97 23.04 -0.75
C THR A 24 10.72 21.57 -1.05
N TYR A 25 10.67 20.80 0.03
CA TYR A 25 10.18 19.44 0.04
C TYR A 25 8.85 19.41 0.79
N GLY A 26 7.97 18.49 0.41
CA GLY A 26 6.76 18.21 1.13
C GLY A 26 6.65 16.74 1.48
N VAL A 27 5.71 16.45 2.35
CA VAL A 27 5.30 15.09 2.65
C VAL A 27 3.95 14.87 1.99
N GLU A 28 3.86 13.83 1.18
CA GLU A 28 2.59 13.32 0.70
C GLU A 28 2.32 12.01 1.42
N HIS A 29 1.18 11.97 2.11
CA HIS A 29 0.71 10.77 2.77
C HIS A 29 -0.55 10.31 2.06
N ASP A 30 -0.48 9.11 1.51
CA ASP A 30 -1.64 8.34 1.11
C ASP A 30 -1.81 7.14 2.05
N MET A 31 -2.94 6.43 1.92
CA MET A 31 -3.21 5.25 2.73
C MET A 31 -2.12 4.18 2.63
N CYS A 32 -1.46 4.06 1.49
CA CYS A 32 -0.43 3.05 1.23
C CYS A 32 0.96 3.46 1.70
N SER A 33 1.16 4.73 2.04
CA SER A 33 2.42 5.27 2.53
C SER A 33 2.72 4.79 3.95
N TRP A 34 1.68 4.44 4.70
CA TRP A 34 1.85 3.89 6.04
C TRP A 34 2.17 2.40 5.99
N TYR A 35 3.26 2.02 6.66
CA TYR A 35 3.70 0.64 6.78
C TYR A 35 2.57 -0.26 7.30
N ASN A 36 2.37 -1.40 6.62
CA ASN A 36 1.45 -2.45 7.00
C ASN A 36 -0.03 -2.03 7.15
N LYS A 37 -0.50 -1.01 6.40
CA LYS A 37 -1.93 -0.63 6.44
C LYS A 37 -2.89 -1.69 5.93
N CYS A 38 -2.51 -2.45 4.91
CA CYS A 38 -3.36 -3.50 4.34
C CYS A 38 -3.20 -4.88 4.99
N GLY A 39 -2.42 -4.97 6.07
CA GLY A 39 -2.15 -6.23 6.76
C GLY A 39 -1.40 -7.27 5.92
N ALA A 40 -1.25 -8.47 6.48
CA ALA A 40 -0.56 -9.58 5.82
C ALA A 40 -1.29 -10.02 4.55
N ASN A 41 -0.56 -10.36 3.48
CA ASN A 41 -1.09 -10.80 2.18
C ASN A 41 -2.07 -9.80 1.51
N GLY A 42 -2.12 -8.56 2.00
CA GLY A 42 -2.85 -7.45 1.41
C GLY A 42 -1.94 -6.60 0.52
N LEU A 43 -2.42 -6.28 -0.66
CA LEU A 43 -1.88 -5.29 -1.57
C LEU A 43 -2.53 -3.94 -1.28
N CYS A 44 -1.71 -2.90 -1.18
CA CYS A 44 -2.19 -1.53 -1.12
C CYS A 44 -2.05 -0.87 -2.49
N SER A 45 -3.15 -0.35 -3.02
CA SER A 45 -3.17 0.38 -4.29
C SER A 45 -3.84 1.74 -4.08
N ARG A 46 -3.17 2.77 -4.57
CA ARG A 46 -3.73 4.13 -4.58
C ARG A 46 -4.81 4.30 -5.64
N ASP A 47 -4.70 3.53 -6.72
CA ASP A 47 -5.50 3.74 -7.93
C ASP A 47 -6.83 2.97 -7.88
N THR A 48 -7.08 2.22 -6.81
CA THR A 48 -8.32 1.45 -6.63
C THR A 48 -9.12 1.99 -5.45
N SER A 49 -10.44 2.05 -5.61
CA SER A 49 -11.40 2.19 -4.51
C SER A 49 -12.17 0.87 -4.42
N PRO A 50 -11.95 0.05 -3.37
CA PRO A 50 -11.20 0.34 -2.15
C PRO A 50 -9.66 0.29 -2.32
N ASN A 51 -8.92 0.98 -1.45
CA ASN A 51 -7.45 1.07 -1.51
C ASN A 51 -6.73 -0.24 -1.12
N GLY A 52 -7.41 -1.15 -0.42
CA GLY A 52 -6.89 -2.46 -0.03
C GLY A 52 -7.46 -3.59 -0.90
N LYS A 53 -6.58 -4.48 -1.40
CA LYS A 53 -6.96 -5.68 -2.15
C LYS A 53 -6.16 -6.88 -1.66
N CYS A 54 -6.78 -8.05 -1.52
CA CYS A 54 -6.02 -9.27 -1.27
C CYS A 54 -5.22 -9.71 -2.50
N ILE A 55 -4.05 -10.32 -2.28
CA ILE A 55 -3.33 -11.04 -3.35
C ILE A 55 -4.29 -12.05 -4.00
N GLU A 56 -4.09 -12.32 -5.28
CA GLU A 56 -4.86 -13.35 -5.97
C GLU A 56 -4.83 -14.67 -5.17
N TRP A 57 -5.98 -15.35 -5.08
CA TRP A 57 -6.19 -16.57 -4.26
C TRP A 57 -6.28 -16.38 -2.74
N PHE A 58 -6.27 -15.13 -2.27
CA PHE A 58 -6.55 -14.77 -0.88
C PHE A 58 -7.87 -14.02 -0.75
N GLU A 59 -8.45 -14.06 0.44
CA GLU A 59 -9.66 -13.32 0.83
C GLU A 59 -9.49 -12.65 2.19
N ALA A 60 -10.31 -11.65 2.47
CA ALA A 60 -10.26 -10.90 3.71
C ALA A 60 -10.47 -11.85 4.90
N ARG A 61 -9.60 -11.76 5.91
CA ARG A 61 -9.75 -12.56 7.13
C ARG A 61 -11.04 -12.22 7.87
N ASP A 62 -11.38 -10.94 7.88
CA ASP A 62 -12.59 -10.39 8.48
C ASP A 62 -13.27 -9.53 7.42
N LYS A 63 -14.39 -10.03 6.90
CA LYS A 63 -15.12 -9.37 5.81
C LYS A 63 -15.83 -8.10 6.29
N GLU A 64 -16.31 -8.08 7.52
CA GLU A 64 -17.03 -6.94 8.10
C GLU A 64 -16.07 -5.76 8.32
N ALA A 65 -14.88 -6.04 8.85
CA ALA A 65 -13.81 -5.06 8.95
C ALA A 65 -13.37 -4.55 7.57
N TRP A 66 -13.24 -5.45 6.59
CA TRP A 66 -12.85 -5.10 5.22
C TRP A 66 -13.87 -4.19 4.53
N ASP A 67 -15.16 -4.46 4.71
CA ASP A 67 -16.26 -3.66 4.17
C ASP A 67 -16.33 -2.27 4.85
N LEU A 68 -15.73 -2.11 6.04
CA LEU A 68 -15.53 -0.84 6.75
C LEU A 68 -14.18 -0.15 6.46
N ASN A 69 -13.41 -0.63 5.47
CA ASN A 69 -12.05 -0.17 5.14
C ASN A 69 -11.00 -0.41 6.24
N ASP A 70 -11.24 -1.33 7.17
CA ASP A 70 -10.23 -1.81 8.09
C ASP A 70 -9.53 -3.06 7.52
N TYR A 71 -8.40 -2.80 6.85
CA TYR A 71 -7.58 -3.83 6.22
C TYR A 71 -6.51 -4.41 7.16
N THR A 72 -6.43 -3.96 8.41
CA THR A 72 -5.35 -4.33 9.33
C THR A 72 -5.34 -5.82 9.65
N GLY A 73 -6.49 -6.49 9.53
CA GLY A 73 -6.62 -7.93 9.68
C GLY A 73 -5.97 -8.77 8.58
N GLY A 74 -5.65 -8.16 7.44
CA GLY A 74 -5.02 -8.83 6.29
C GLY A 74 -5.90 -9.89 5.63
N CYS A 75 -5.26 -10.72 4.81
CA CYS A 75 -5.90 -11.73 3.99
C CYS A 75 -5.39 -13.15 4.28
N VAL A 76 -6.29 -14.12 4.13
CA VAL A 76 -6.04 -15.57 4.28
C VAL A 76 -6.22 -16.27 2.94
N ARG A 77 -5.57 -17.43 2.75
CA ARG A 77 -5.78 -18.21 1.53
C ARG A 77 -7.21 -18.73 1.47
N LYS A 78 -7.82 -18.66 0.29
CA LYS A 78 -9.14 -19.25 0.01
C LYS A 78 -9.13 -20.78 0.10
N THR A 79 -8.00 -21.38 -0.27
CA THR A 79 -7.82 -22.84 -0.30
C THR A 79 -6.67 -23.23 0.62
N SER A 80 -6.87 -24.29 1.41
CA SER A 80 -5.80 -24.90 2.20
C SER A 80 -4.73 -25.49 1.28
N LEU A 81 -3.47 -25.37 1.68
CA LEU A 81 -2.38 -25.90 0.89
C LEU A 81 -2.15 -27.39 1.17
N SER A 82 -1.92 -28.18 0.11
CA SER A 82 -1.34 -29.51 0.13
C SER A 82 0.14 -29.43 -0.24
N CYS A 83 1.03 -29.81 0.68
CA CYS A 83 2.48 -29.70 0.50
C CYS A 83 3.02 -30.49 -0.70
N SER A 84 2.27 -31.49 -1.18
CA SER A 84 2.70 -32.42 -2.22
C SER A 84 2.06 -32.17 -3.59
N GLY A 85 1.09 -31.25 -3.70
CA GLY A 85 0.32 -31.04 -4.95
C GLY A 85 0.26 -29.59 -5.42
N ASP A 86 0.62 -28.63 -4.59
CA ASP A 86 0.38 -27.23 -4.88
C ASP A 86 1.59 -26.56 -5.54
N GLY A 87 1.34 -25.93 -6.69
CA GLY A 87 2.35 -25.15 -7.43
C GLY A 87 2.51 -23.71 -6.92
N PRO A 88 3.55 -23.00 -7.37
CA PRO A 88 3.71 -21.58 -7.11
C PRO A 88 2.53 -20.79 -7.72
N ILE A 89 2.28 -19.60 -7.16
CA ILE A 89 1.25 -18.69 -7.65
C ILE A 89 1.68 -18.19 -9.04
N THR A 90 1.03 -18.64 -10.12
CA THR A 90 1.31 -18.20 -11.50
C THR A 90 0.42 -17.02 -11.87
N ARG A 91 1.01 -16.01 -12.53
CA ARG A 91 0.37 -14.73 -12.93
C ARG A 91 -0.06 -14.75 -14.38
#